data_AF-A0A556N2Q0-F1
#
_entry.id   AF-A0A556N2Q0-F1
#
_cell.length_a   1.000
_cell.length_b   1.000
_cell.length_c   1.000
_cell.angle_alpha   90.00
_cell.angle_beta   90.00
_cell.angle_gamma   90.00
#
_symmetry.space_group_name_H-M   'P 1'
#
loop_
_entity.id
_entity.type
_entity.pdbx_description
1 polymer ?
#
loop_
_entity_poly.entity_id
_entity_poly.type
_entity_poly.pdbx_seq_one_letter_code
_entity_poly.pdbx_strand_id
1 'polypeptide(L)'
;MKTPLFILLFTGTIPFSFSQTNTLPASGNVGIGEMNPDQKLTVRGSARIDSTLMVKDSMVVDRGAHVGGDLTVDGQTTLGGDLTLKLLSDSTLEEDGILLIDRNGTVKSGGALKSLVYSDSEFIPCKDENGGNTTPASPVWLNGPGKLYTSHHCVPDVRVGIGQNDPDSKLHITTALDKNTHPLIIDKNIQGSPTPFKLLELDNNGLLYAREIKVNLDAWPDYVFDSNYPLMPLSELQAFVQKNNHLPNVPSACEMEEQGINVAKSNVMLMEKVEELTLYMLQLKEQLETQKQLLQQQQELINELQEQVKP
;
A
#
# COMPACT_ATOMS: atom_id res chain seq x y z
N MET A 1 -37.43 56.20 -101.26
CA MET A 1 -38.28 54.99 -101.21
C MET A 1 -37.38 53.79 -101.51
N LYS A 2 -37.44 52.74 -100.66
CA LYS A 2 -36.85 51.40 -100.81
C LYS A 2 -35.34 51.23 -100.52
N THR A 3 -35.08 50.40 -99.51
CA THR A 3 -33.80 49.80 -99.09
C THR A 3 -33.26 48.82 -100.13
N PRO A 4 -31.94 48.56 -100.12
CA PRO A 4 -31.53 47.18 -100.00
C PRO A 4 -30.48 46.94 -98.90
N LEU A 5 -30.67 45.78 -98.28
CA LEU A 5 -29.85 45.02 -97.35
C LEU A 5 -28.58 44.51 -98.04
N PHE A 6 -27.39 44.62 -97.42
CA PHE A 6 -26.30 43.67 -97.67
C PHE A 6 -25.32 43.57 -96.47
N ILE A 7 -25.60 42.56 -95.64
CA ILE A 7 -24.73 41.64 -94.90
C ILE A 7 -23.31 42.14 -94.55
N LEU A 8 -23.12 42.45 -93.26
CA LEU A 8 -21.83 42.64 -92.60
C LEU A 8 -21.13 41.28 -92.46
N LEU A 9 -20.03 41.07 -93.19
CA LEU A 9 -19.21 39.87 -93.07
C LEU A 9 -18.30 40.00 -91.83
N PHE A 10 -18.71 39.39 -90.73
CA PHE A 10 -17.91 39.30 -89.51
C PHE A 10 -16.84 38.21 -89.73
N THR A 11 -15.61 38.60 -90.08
CA THR A 11 -14.48 37.66 -90.14
C THR A 11 -14.05 37.33 -88.72
N GLY A 12 -14.72 36.35 -88.12
CA GLY A 12 -14.29 35.75 -86.88
C GLY A 12 -12.95 35.04 -87.08
N THR A 13 -11.88 35.58 -86.49
CA THR A 13 -10.63 34.84 -86.33
C THR A 13 -10.89 33.72 -85.32
N ILE A 14 -11.11 32.51 -85.83
CA ILE A 14 -11.17 31.31 -85.00
C ILE A 14 -9.73 31.03 -84.52
N PRO A 15 -9.42 31.09 -83.21
CA PRO A 15 -8.15 30.55 -82.75
C PRO A 15 -8.15 29.03 -83.00
N PHE A 16 -7.38 28.60 -84.00
CA PHE A 16 -7.07 27.19 -84.19
C PHE A 16 -6.12 26.77 -83.06
N SER A 17 -6.68 26.13 -82.03
CA SER A 17 -5.88 25.39 -81.06
C SER A 17 -5.37 24.11 -81.72
N PHE A 18 -4.12 24.12 -82.17
CA PHE A 18 -3.43 22.87 -82.52
C PHE A 18 -3.11 22.14 -81.22
N SER A 19 -3.83 21.07 -80.92
CA SER A 19 -3.40 20.11 -79.90
C SER A 19 -2.16 19.41 -80.43
N GLN A 20 -1.00 19.73 -79.85
CA GLN A 20 0.25 19.08 -80.19
C GLN A 20 0.41 17.86 -79.29
N THR A 21 0.27 16.66 -79.85
CA THR A 21 0.71 15.44 -79.17
C THR A 21 2.22 15.33 -79.34
N ASN A 22 2.97 15.83 -78.36
CA ASN A 22 4.42 15.64 -78.32
C ASN A 22 4.72 14.18 -77.97
N THR A 23 4.99 13.37 -78.99
CA THR A 23 5.60 12.05 -78.81
C THR A 23 7.10 12.23 -78.94
N LEU A 24 7.83 12.10 -77.84
CA LEU A 24 9.28 12.20 -77.84
C LEU A 24 9.87 11.02 -78.64
N PRO A 25 10.92 11.25 -79.47
CA PRO A 25 11.56 10.17 -80.21
C PRO A 25 12.15 9.11 -79.27
N ALA A 26 12.24 7.86 -79.72
CA ALA A 26 12.75 6.74 -78.92
C ALA A 26 14.24 6.88 -78.52
N SER A 27 14.95 7.86 -79.07
CA SER A 27 16.36 8.14 -78.81
C SER A 27 16.58 9.63 -78.57
N GLY A 28 17.72 9.98 -77.98
CA GLY A 28 18.00 11.32 -77.46
C GLY A 28 17.63 11.51 -75.99
N ASN A 29 18.04 12.65 -75.45
CA ASN A 29 17.81 13.08 -74.07
C ASN A 29 16.97 14.37 -74.12
N VAL A 30 16.07 14.57 -73.16
CA VAL A 30 15.24 15.76 -73.05
C VAL A 30 15.73 16.60 -71.89
N GLY A 31 16.10 17.85 -72.17
CA GLY A 31 16.45 18.83 -71.16
C GLY A 31 15.35 19.88 -70.99
N ILE A 32 14.84 20.04 -69.77
CA ILE A 32 13.94 21.14 -69.41
C ILE A 32 14.76 22.13 -68.57
N GLY A 33 15.10 23.28 -69.16
CA GLY A 33 16.03 24.24 -68.54
C GLY A 33 17.50 23.81 -68.55
N GLU A 34 17.83 22.72 -69.26
CA GLU A 34 19.19 22.21 -69.46
C GLU A 34 19.44 21.97 -70.97
N MET A 35 20.55 22.48 -71.50
CA MET A 35 20.89 22.36 -72.92
C MET A 35 21.71 21.11 -73.22
N ASN A 36 22.42 20.57 -72.23
CA ASN A 36 23.24 19.36 -72.37
C ASN A 36 22.83 18.33 -71.31
N PRO A 37 21.65 17.69 -71.43
CA PRO A 37 21.18 16.70 -70.48
C PRO A 37 22.06 15.44 -70.49
N ASP A 38 22.54 15.07 -69.31
CA ASP A 38 23.34 13.88 -69.04
C ASP A 38 22.51 12.60 -68.90
N GLN A 39 21.20 12.73 -68.68
CA GLN A 39 20.24 11.63 -68.58
C GLN A 39 19.11 11.76 -69.61
N LYS A 40 18.32 10.70 -69.78
CA LYS A 40 17.19 10.66 -70.71
C LYS A 40 16.19 11.80 -70.51
N LEU A 41 16.02 12.22 -69.26
CA LEU A 41 15.28 13.41 -68.88
C LEU A 41 16.08 14.13 -67.79
N THR A 42 16.49 15.36 -68.05
CA THR A 42 17.11 16.24 -67.05
C THR A 42 16.23 17.48 -66.90
N VAL A 43 15.82 17.79 -65.68
CA VAL A 43 15.01 18.98 -65.37
C VAL A 43 15.82 19.86 -64.43
N ARG A 44 16.19 21.06 -64.90
CA ARG A 44 16.85 22.07 -64.09
C ARG A 44 15.83 23.07 -63.56
N GLY A 45 15.09 22.63 -62.54
CA GLY A 45 13.99 23.38 -61.94
C GLY A 45 13.05 22.45 -61.16
N SER A 46 11.86 22.94 -60.81
CA SER A 46 10.84 22.13 -60.13
C SER A 46 9.98 21.37 -61.12
N ALA A 47 9.74 20.09 -60.86
CA ALA A 47 8.73 19.30 -61.56
C ALA A 47 7.48 19.16 -60.66
N ARG A 48 6.29 19.39 -61.22
CA ARG A 48 5.00 19.18 -60.55
C ARG A 48 4.28 18.02 -61.22
N ILE A 49 3.82 17.05 -60.42
CA ILE A 49 3.02 15.90 -60.87
C ILE A 49 1.74 15.95 -60.05
N ASP A 50 0.62 16.30 -60.69
CA ASP A 50 -0.68 16.48 -60.00
C ASP A 50 -1.37 15.15 -59.66
N SER A 51 -0.83 14.02 -60.15
CA SER A 51 -1.35 12.67 -59.90
C SER A 51 -0.22 11.77 -59.41
N THR A 52 -0.05 10.57 -59.97
CA THR A 52 0.91 9.59 -59.47
C THR A 52 2.25 9.65 -60.22
N LEU A 53 3.36 9.65 -59.47
CA LEU A 53 4.68 9.29 -59.99
C LEU A 53 4.92 7.80 -59.75
N MET A 54 5.12 7.01 -60.80
CA MET A 54 5.48 5.59 -60.70
C MET A 54 6.97 5.40 -61.01
N VAL A 55 7.72 4.86 -60.05
CA VAL A 55 9.14 4.49 -60.21
C VAL A 55 9.25 2.98 -60.07
N LYS A 56 9.77 2.29 -61.10
CA LYS A 56 9.82 0.81 -61.13
C LYS A 56 11.06 0.20 -60.49
N ASP A 57 12.13 0.98 -60.40
CA ASP A 57 13.42 0.52 -59.92
C ASP A 57 13.78 1.26 -58.62
N SER A 58 14.57 2.34 -58.69
CA SER A 58 14.98 3.11 -57.52
C SER A 58 14.66 4.60 -57.64
N MET A 59 14.37 5.23 -56.50
CA MET A 59 14.26 6.68 -56.35
C MET A 59 15.37 7.14 -55.39
N VAL A 60 16.15 8.13 -55.82
CA VAL A 60 17.21 8.75 -55.01
C VAL A 60 16.83 10.21 -54.73
N VAL A 61 16.95 10.62 -53.47
CA VAL A 61 16.67 12.00 -53.02
C VAL A 61 17.88 12.50 -52.23
N ASP A 62 18.63 13.44 -52.79
CA ASP A 62 19.93 13.86 -52.22
C ASP A 62 19.83 14.74 -50.98
N ARG A 63 18.70 15.44 -50.77
CA ARG A 63 18.54 16.41 -49.68
C ARG A 63 17.45 16.05 -48.69
N GLY A 64 16.18 16.01 -49.12
CA GLY A 64 15.07 15.75 -48.23
C GLY A 64 13.78 15.44 -48.98
N ALA A 65 12.96 14.57 -48.40
CA ALA A 65 11.62 14.26 -48.84
C ALA A 65 10.63 14.66 -47.76
N HIS A 66 9.55 15.34 -48.14
CA HIS A 66 8.43 15.67 -47.26
C HIS A 66 7.18 14.97 -47.76
N VAL A 67 6.58 14.15 -46.91
CA VAL A 67 5.31 13.46 -47.17
C VAL A 67 4.27 14.12 -46.28
N GLY A 68 3.28 14.78 -46.88
CA GLY A 68 2.23 15.48 -46.14
C GLY A 68 1.09 14.57 -45.65
N GLY A 69 1.04 13.33 -46.13
CA GLY A 69 0.11 12.28 -45.69
C GLY A 69 0.86 11.03 -45.27
N ASP A 70 0.31 9.86 -45.58
CA ASP A 70 0.88 8.59 -45.15
C ASP A 70 2.08 8.14 -46.01
N LEU A 71 3.08 7.57 -45.35
CA LEU A 71 4.18 6.86 -45.99
C LEU A 71 4.08 5.35 -45.68
N THR A 72 3.77 4.56 -46.70
CA THR A 72 3.79 3.09 -46.62
C THR A 72 5.05 2.56 -47.29
N VAL A 73 5.85 1.77 -46.56
CA VAL A 73 7.04 1.10 -47.10
C VAL A 73 6.85 -0.40 -46.98
N ASP A 74 6.75 -1.07 -48.13
CA ASP A 74 6.74 -2.53 -48.20
C ASP A 74 8.19 -3.04 -48.29
N GLY A 75 8.83 -3.20 -47.12
CA GLY A 75 10.24 -3.59 -47.01
C GLY A 75 10.94 -2.99 -45.79
N GLN A 76 12.27 -3.09 -45.77
CA GLN A 76 13.09 -2.57 -44.68
C GLN A 76 13.35 -1.07 -44.84
N THR A 77 13.15 -0.31 -43.76
CA THR A 77 13.61 1.08 -43.65
C THR A 77 14.87 1.13 -42.81
N THR A 78 15.94 1.73 -43.32
CA THR A 78 17.20 1.94 -42.59
C THR A 78 17.45 3.43 -42.44
N LEU A 79 17.64 3.90 -41.20
CA LEU A 79 17.94 5.30 -40.88
C LEU A 79 19.38 5.37 -40.37
N GLY A 80 20.22 6.15 -41.05
CA GLY A 80 21.62 6.37 -40.66
C GLY A 80 21.83 7.40 -39.54
N GLY A 81 20.74 8.03 -39.07
CA GLY A 81 20.74 9.04 -38.01
C GLY A 81 19.46 8.96 -37.17
N ASP A 82 19.18 10.01 -36.41
CA ASP A 82 18.10 9.98 -35.41
C ASP A 82 16.69 10.05 -36.02
N LEU A 83 15.78 9.26 -35.46
CA LEU A 83 14.34 9.37 -35.69
C LEU A 83 13.73 10.27 -34.61
N THR A 84 13.27 11.46 -34.99
CA THR A 84 12.55 12.36 -34.07
C THR A 84 11.05 12.09 -34.15
N LEU A 85 10.44 11.86 -33.00
CA LEU A 85 9.00 11.64 -32.84
C LEU A 85 8.45 12.70 -31.88
N LYS A 86 7.18 13.04 -32.03
CA LYS A 86 6.51 13.93 -31.06
C LYS A 86 6.53 13.30 -29.67
N LEU A 87 6.82 14.12 -28.65
CA LEU A 87 6.87 13.69 -27.24
C LEU A 87 5.48 13.26 -26.78
N LEU A 88 5.40 12.23 -25.91
CA LEU A 88 4.14 11.76 -25.33
C LEU A 88 3.38 12.82 -24.51
N SER A 89 4.05 13.91 -24.14
CA SER A 89 3.46 15.06 -23.45
C SER A 89 2.88 16.13 -24.39
N ASP A 90 3.00 15.95 -25.70
CA ASP A 90 2.43 16.86 -26.69
C ASP A 90 0.91 16.68 -26.75
N SER A 91 0.18 17.67 -26.24
CA SER A 91 -1.29 17.69 -26.18
C SER A 91 -1.98 17.71 -27.55
N THR A 92 -1.23 17.74 -28.65
CA THR A 92 -1.73 17.64 -30.02
C THR A 92 -1.75 16.21 -30.57
N LEU A 93 -1.36 15.21 -29.76
CA LEU A 93 -1.41 13.79 -30.12
C LEU A 93 -2.83 13.24 -29.90
N GLU A 94 -3.39 12.58 -30.93
CA GLU A 94 -4.62 11.79 -30.80
C GLU A 94 -4.34 10.48 -30.03
N GLU A 95 -5.33 9.96 -29.28
CA GLU A 95 -5.14 8.89 -28.26
C GLU A 95 -4.55 7.56 -28.76
N ASP A 96 -4.47 7.33 -30.07
CA ASP A 96 -4.12 6.03 -30.66
C ASP A 96 -2.69 5.90 -31.23
N GLY A 97 -1.81 6.90 -31.05
CA GLY A 97 -0.48 6.92 -31.66
C GLY A 97 0.63 6.27 -30.83
N ILE A 98 0.92 4.98 -31.05
CA ILE A 98 2.03 4.26 -30.39
C ILE A 98 2.90 3.50 -31.41
N LEU A 99 4.23 3.55 -31.22
CA LEU A 99 5.20 2.64 -31.84
C LEU A 99 5.46 1.43 -30.93
N LEU A 100 5.20 0.20 -31.40
CA LEU A 100 5.65 -1.02 -30.71
C LEU A 100 6.86 -1.61 -31.42
N ILE A 101 7.93 -1.94 -30.71
CA ILE A 101 9.06 -2.72 -31.23
C ILE A 101 8.92 -4.16 -30.72
N ASP A 102 8.82 -5.15 -31.61
CA ASP A 102 8.79 -6.56 -31.22
C ASP A 102 10.18 -7.11 -30.85
N ARG A 103 10.24 -8.35 -30.33
CA ARG A 103 11.49 -9.00 -29.88
C ARG A 103 12.54 -9.16 -30.99
N ASN A 104 12.17 -8.95 -32.26
CA ASN A 104 13.06 -9.02 -33.42
C ASN A 104 13.45 -7.63 -33.93
N GLY A 105 13.05 -6.54 -33.25
CA GLY A 105 13.32 -5.16 -33.66
C GLY A 105 12.33 -4.60 -34.69
N THR A 106 11.20 -5.27 -34.92
CA THR A 106 10.21 -4.87 -35.94
C THR A 106 9.15 -3.96 -35.35
N VAL A 107 8.80 -2.87 -36.03
CA VAL A 107 7.74 -1.97 -35.57
C VAL A 107 6.36 -2.47 -36.02
N LYS A 108 5.43 -2.72 -35.08
CA LYS A 108 4.03 -3.09 -35.40
C LYS A 108 3.03 -2.11 -34.78
N SER A 109 1.90 -1.90 -35.46
CA SER A 109 0.80 -1.10 -34.93
C SER A 109 0.04 -1.88 -33.84
N GLY A 110 -0.06 -1.32 -32.64
CA GLY A 110 -0.85 -1.90 -31.56
C GLY A 110 -0.97 -0.92 -30.39
N GLY A 111 -2.21 -0.62 -30.01
CA GLY A 111 -2.57 0.41 -29.03
C GLY A 111 -2.16 0.14 -27.57
N ALA A 112 -2.63 1.05 -26.71
CA ALA A 112 -2.58 1.07 -25.25
C ALA A 112 -1.32 0.48 -24.57
N LEU A 113 -0.19 1.16 -24.71
CA LEU A 113 1.10 0.86 -24.08
C LEU A 113 1.19 1.03 -22.56
N LYS A 114 0.10 1.37 -21.86
CA LYS A 114 0.19 1.56 -20.40
C LYS A 114 0.46 0.25 -19.66
N SER A 115 0.12 -0.91 -20.24
CA SER A 115 0.32 -2.24 -19.64
C SER A 115 1.50 -3.04 -20.19
N LEU A 116 2.13 -2.61 -21.29
CA LEU A 116 3.16 -3.40 -22.01
C LEU A 116 4.56 -2.77 -22.03
N VAL A 117 4.74 -1.47 -21.76
CA VAL A 117 6.08 -0.92 -21.43
C VAL A 117 6.47 -1.26 -19.98
N TYR A 118 5.48 -1.61 -19.15
CA TYR A 118 5.69 -2.05 -17.78
C TYR A 118 5.17 -3.48 -17.62
N SER A 119 5.82 -4.46 -18.24
CA SER A 119 5.65 -5.86 -17.87
C SER A 119 6.99 -6.50 -17.55
N ASP A 120 7.51 -6.18 -16.36
CA ASP A 120 8.26 -7.16 -15.59
C ASP A 120 7.30 -7.73 -14.55
N SER A 121 6.74 -8.90 -14.83
CA SER A 121 6.20 -9.75 -13.77
C SER A 121 7.38 -10.49 -13.15
N GLU A 122 7.93 -9.94 -12.08
CA GLU A 122 8.17 -10.64 -10.81
C GLU A 122 8.74 -9.63 -9.80
N PHE A 123 8.09 -9.54 -8.64
CA PHE A 123 8.42 -8.69 -7.48
C PHE A 123 7.98 -7.21 -7.56
N ILE A 124 6.98 -6.83 -6.76
CA ILE A 124 6.78 -5.43 -6.32
C ILE A 124 7.64 -5.28 -5.05
N PRO A 125 8.88 -4.73 -5.12
CA PRO A 125 9.62 -4.44 -3.90
C PRO A 125 8.94 -3.24 -3.25
N CYS A 126 8.50 -3.35 -2.02
CA CYS A 126 7.92 -2.23 -1.27
C CYS A 126 9.02 -1.16 -1.08
N LYS A 127 8.80 0.10 -1.48
CA LYS A 127 9.81 1.17 -1.47
C LYS A 127 9.28 2.38 -0.73
N ASP A 128 10.25 3.05 -0.12
CA ASP A 128 10.09 4.01 0.95
C ASP A 128 10.13 5.47 0.45
N GLU A 129 10.14 6.37 1.42
CA GLU A 129 10.10 7.84 1.38
C GLU A 129 11.19 8.48 0.49
N ASN A 130 12.14 7.69 -0.04
CA ASN A 130 13.32 8.16 -0.78
C ASN A 130 13.40 7.69 -2.24
N GLY A 131 12.28 7.28 -2.85
CA GLY A 131 12.15 7.35 -4.32
C GLY A 131 12.74 6.21 -5.13
N GLY A 132 12.87 5.01 -4.56
CA GLY A 132 12.86 3.81 -5.40
C GLY A 132 11.43 3.56 -5.94
N ASN A 133 11.27 3.07 -7.19
CA ASN A 133 9.96 2.62 -7.73
C ASN A 133 9.20 1.56 -6.90
N THR A 134 8.29 1.99 -6.02
CA THR A 134 6.98 1.34 -5.85
C THR A 134 5.93 2.22 -6.46
N THR A 135 5.12 1.65 -7.35
CA THR A 135 3.77 2.17 -7.57
C THR A 135 3.04 2.26 -6.23
N PRO A 136 2.21 3.29 -5.96
CA PRO A 136 1.31 3.27 -4.82
C PRO A 136 0.32 2.14 -5.06
N ALA A 137 0.66 0.93 -4.64
CA ALA A 137 -0.35 -0.02 -4.26
C ALA A 137 -0.94 0.58 -2.98
N SER A 138 -1.81 1.59 -3.12
CA SER A 138 -2.98 1.65 -2.25
C SER A 138 -3.43 0.21 -2.13
N PRO A 139 -3.45 -0.39 -0.92
CA PRO A 139 -3.70 -1.82 -0.80
C PRO A 139 -4.92 -2.13 -1.65
N VAL A 140 -4.73 -2.93 -2.71
CA VAL A 140 -5.83 -3.29 -3.59
C VAL A 140 -6.69 -4.21 -2.74
N TRP A 141 -7.75 -3.62 -2.20
CA TRP A 141 -8.90 -4.31 -1.61
C TRP A 141 -9.20 -5.52 -2.48
N LEU A 142 -9.20 -6.74 -1.92
CA LEU A 142 -9.88 -7.99 -2.36
C LEU A 142 -9.21 -9.19 -1.64
N ASN A 143 -9.91 -10.27 -1.24
CA ASN A 143 -10.97 -10.99 -1.93
C ASN A 143 -12.40 -10.74 -1.39
N GLY A 144 -13.12 -9.83 -2.06
CA GLY A 144 -14.51 -9.47 -1.85
C GLY A 144 -14.70 -7.96 -1.60
N PRO A 145 -15.87 -7.39 -1.90
CA PRO A 145 -16.16 -5.98 -1.60
C PRO A 145 -16.03 -5.72 -0.09
N GLY A 146 -15.27 -4.68 0.30
CA GLY A 146 -15.14 -4.22 1.69
C GLY A 146 -14.16 -4.99 2.59
N LYS A 147 -13.21 -5.77 2.05
CA LYS A 147 -12.19 -6.49 2.84
C LYS A 147 -10.76 -6.01 2.55
N LEU A 148 -9.93 -5.94 3.60
CA LEU A 148 -8.49 -5.65 3.54
C LEU A 148 -7.70 -6.94 3.81
N TYR A 149 -6.80 -7.30 2.90
CA TYR A 149 -5.91 -8.45 3.04
C TYR A 149 -4.50 -8.10 2.56
N THR A 150 -3.49 -8.32 3.40
CA THR A 150 -2.08 -8.12 3.07
C THR A 150 -1.40 -9.49 2.95
N SER A 151 -1.35 -10.04 1.73
CA SER A 151 -0.73 -11.36 1.46
C SER A 151 0.79 -11.37 1.46
N HIS A 152 1.44 -10.20 1.47
CA HIS A 152 2.85 -10.08 1.10
C HIS A 152 3.70 -9.49 2.23
N HIS A 153 4.87 -10.09 2.44
CA HIS A 153 5.93 -9.57 3.30
C HIS A 153 6.60 -8.37 2.62
N CYS A 154 6.10 -7.17 2.87
CA CYS A 154 6.76 -5.92 2.47
C CYS A 154 7.84 -5.51 3.47
N VAL A 155 8.90 -4.86 2.98
CA VAL A 155 9.83 -4.08 3.81
C VAL A 155 9.80 -2.63 3.31
N PRO A 156 9.49 -1.63 4.16
CA PRO A 156 9.00 -1.80 5.53
C PRO A 156 7.63 -2.49 5.57
N ASP A 157 7.29 -3.08 6.73
CA ASP A 157 6.02 -3.76 6.95
C ASP A 157 4.81 -2.92 6.48
N VAL A 158 3.83 -3.54 5.81
CA VAL A 158 2.58 -2.86 5.46
C VAL A 158 1.86 -2.46 6.75
N ARG A 159 1.46 -1.19 6.82
CA ARG A 159 0.68 -0.63 7.91
C ARG A 159 -0.71 -0.27 7.42
N VAL A 160 -1.72 -0.61 8.20
CA VAL A 160 -3.14 -0.37 7.89
C VAL A 160 -3.66 0.71 8.82
N GLY A 161 -4.06 1.84 8.25
CA GLY A 161 -4.71 2.94 8.96
C GLY A 161 -6.23 2.91 8.76
N ILE A 162 -7.00 2.83 9.84
CA ILE A 162 -8.46 3.09 9.82
C ILE A 162 -8.65 4.50 10.38
N GLY A 163 -8.99 5.45 9.51
CA GLY A 163 -9.09 6.87 9.90
C GLY A 163 -7.75 7.58 10.10
N GLN A 164 -6.63 6.93 9.75
CA GLN A 164 -5.27 7.46 9.83
C GLN A 164 -4.56 7.31 8.49
N ASN A 165 -3.98 8.39 7.96
CA ASN A 165 -3.30 8.41 6.67
C ASN A 165 -1.81 8.05 6.77
N ASP A 166 -1.22 8.23 7.96
CA ASP A 166 0.17 7.85 8.26
C ASP A 166 0.21 6.99 9.53
N PRO A 167 -0.02 5.67 9.42
CA PRO A 167 -0.14 4.78 10.58
C PRO A 167 1.22 4.52 11.25
N ASP A 168 1.37 4.91 12.52
CA ASP A 168 2.57 4.58 13.33
C ASP A 168 2.80 3.09 13.63
N SER A 169 1.79 2.23 13.41
CA SER A 169 1.84 0.80 13.74
C SER A 169 1.22 -0.06 12.63
N LYS A 170 1.39 -1.39 12.68
CA LYS A 170 0.84 -2.30 11.65
C LYS A 170 -0.69 -2.16 11.49
N LEU A 171 -1.39 -1.84 12.57
CA LEU A 171 -2.79 -1.49 12.58
C LEU A 171 -2.98 -0.25 13.46
N HIS A 172 -3.17 0.91 12.84
CA HIS A 172 -3.45 2.16 13.52
C HIS A 172 -4.92 2.51 13.30
N ILE A 173 -5.70 2.61 14.38
CA ILE A 173 -7.11 2.98 14.32
C ILE A 173 -7.27 4.33 14.99
N THR A 174 -7.65 5.35 14.21
CA THR A 174 -8.03 6.66 14.73
C THR A 174 -9.54 6.77 14.69
N THR A 175 -10.15 6.90 15.87
CA THR A 175 -11.58 7.14 16.00
C THR A 175 -11.86 8.64 15.93
N ALA A 176 -12.96 9.01 15.28
CA ALA A 176 -13.40 10.41 15.28
C ALA A 176 -13.95 10.77 16.66
N LEU A 177 -13.64 11.98 17.14
CA LEU A 177 -14.02 12.49 18.47
C LEU A 177 -15.53 12.45 18.75
N ASP A 178 -16.37 12.41 17.71
CA ASP A 178 -17.83 12.53 17.77
C ASP A 178 -18.58 11.20 17.54
N LYS A 179 -17.87 10.08 17.36
CA LYS A 179 -18.50 8.79 17.04
C LYS A 179 -18.31 7.77 18.15
N ASN A 180 -19.44 7.21 18.61
CA ASN A 180 -19.51 6.04 19.50
C ASN A 180 -19.09 4.73 18.80
N THR A 181 -18.18 4.81 17.83
CA THR A 181 -17.69 3.64 17.11
C THR A 181 -16.57 3.00 17.94
N HIS A 182 -16.82 1.78 18.41
CA HIS A 182 -15.81 0.98 19.09
C HIS A 182 -14.63 0.69 18.13
N PRO A 183 -13.38 0.97 18.51
CA PRO A 183 -12.22 0.74 17.65
C PRO A 183 -12.00 -0.73 17.26
N LEU A 184 -12.38 -1.70 18.10
CA LEU A 184 -12.24 -3.13 17.80
C LEU A 184 -13.40 -3.94 18.39
N ILE A 185 -14.07 -4.75 17.57
CA ILE A 185 -15.05 -5.75 18.00
C ILE A 185 -14.73 -7.07 17.30
N ILE A 186 -14.69 -8.16 18.06
CA ILE A 186 -14.57 -9.53 17.55
C ILE A 186 -15.82 -10.30 17.98
N ASP A 187 -16.62 -10.68 17.00
CA ASP A 187 -17.90 -11.36 17.18
C ASP A 187 -17.85 -12.80 16.67
N LYS A 188 -18.61 -13.68 17.34
CA LYS A 188 -18.88 -15.06 16.89
C LYS A 188 -20.35 -15.21 16.52
N ASN A 189 -20.62 -15.49 15.25
CA ASN A 189 -21.95 -15.87 14.80
C ASN A 189 -22.31 -17.28 15.33
N ILE A 190 -23.50 -17.42 15.89
CA ILE A 190 -24.05 -18.70 16.37
C ILE A 190 -25.31 -19.00 15.58
N GLN A 191 -25.37 -20.19 14.99
CA GLN A 191 -26.54 -20.63 14.23
C GLN A 191 -27.78 -20.67 15.14
N GLY A 192 -28.85 -19.97 14.75
CA GLY A 192 -30.09 -19.85 15.53
C GLY A 192 -30.14 -18.69 16.52
N SER A 193 -29.08 -17.88 16.65
CA SER A 193 -29.12 -16.62 17.40
C SER A 193 -29.26 -15.43 16.43
N PRO A 194 -30.20 -14.50 16.65
CA PRO A 194 -30.31 -13.28 15.84
C PRO A 194 -29.20 -12.27 16.15
N THR A 195 -28.51 -12.40 17.28
CA THR A 195 -27.40 -11.54 17.69
C THR A 195 -26.10 -12.34 17.79
N PRO A 196 -24.98 -11.82 17.23
CA PRO A 196 -23.68 -12.43 17.40
C PRO A 196 -23.19 -12.34 18.85
N PHE A 197 -22.32 -13.28 19.23
CA PHE A 197 -21.74 -13.34 20.56
C PHE A 197 -20.41 -12.60 20.58
N LYS A 198 -20.31 -11.51 21.36
CA LYS A 198 -19.07 -10.73 21.52
C LYS A 198 -17.99 -11.56 22.23
N LEU A 199 -16.81 -11.67 21.62
CA LEU A 199 -15.65 -12.36 22.18
C LEU A 199 -14.63 -11.38 22.79
N LEU A 200 -14.38 -10.28 22.10
CA LEU A 200 -13.46 -9.21 22.47
C LEU A 200 -13.98 -7.87 21.96
N GLU A 201 -13.92 -6.83 22.78
CA GLU A 201 -14.32 -5.48 22.41
C GLU A 201 -13.39 -4.47 23.08
N LEU A 202 -12.80 -3.57 22.29
CA LEU A 202 -12.13 -2.38 22.80
C LEU A 202 -13.09 -1.21 22.62
N ASP A 203 -13.51 -0.63 23.72
CA ASP A 203 -14.43 0.50 23.76
C ASP A 203 -13.73 1.82 23.39
N ASN A 204 -14.50 2.85 23.04
CA ASN A 204 -13.98 4.16 22.61
C ASN A 204 -13.23 4.92 23.71
N ASN A 205 -13.46 4.58 24.98
CA ASN A 205 -12.77 5.10 26.16
C ASN A 205 -11.50 4.28 26.53
N GLY A 206 -11.15 3.25 25.75
CA GLY A 206 -10.00 2.38 26.00
C GLY A 206 -10.28 1.18 26.90
N LEU A 207 -11.52 0.98 27.35
CA LEU A 207 -11.89 -0.19 28.15
C LEU A 207 -11.94 -1.45 27.28
N LEU A 208 -11.17 -2.46 27.68
CA LEU A 208 -11.13 -3.76 27.01
C LEU A 208 -12.10 -4.74 27.69
N TYR A 209 -13.13 -5.14 26.98
CA TYR A 209 -14.01 -6.24 27.36
C TYR A 209 -13.52 -7.52 26.70
N ALA A 210 -13.19 -8.51 27.51
CA ALA A 210 -12.79 -9.83 27.04
C ALA A 210 -13.53 -10.90 27.86
N ARG A 211 -13.95 -11.98 27.19
CA ARG A 211 -14.58 -13.11 27.88
C ARG A 211 -13.60 -13.90 28.77
N GLU A 212 -12.39 -14.12 28.26
CA GLU A 212 -11.35 -14.86 28.96
C GLU A 212 -9.99 -14.31 28.49
N ILE A 213 -9.08 -14.13 29.45
CA ILE A 213 -7.71 -13.71 29.19
C ILE A 213 -6.80 -14.76 29.81
N LYS A 214 -6.01 -15.44 28.98
CA LYS A 214 -4.94 -16.32 29.45
C LYS A 214 -3.62 -15.57 29.37
N VAL A 215 -2.97 -15.43 30.52
CA VAL A 215 -1.64 -14.83 30.59
C VAL A 215 -0.62 -15.94 30.76
N ASN A 216 0.27 -16.08 29.78
CA ASN A 216 1.41 -16.98 29.86
C ASN A 216 2.60 -16.20 30.43
N LEU A 217 2.86 -16.38 31.73
CA LEU A 217 4.07 -15.89 32.38
C LEU A 217 5.08 -17.04 32.50
N ASP A 218 6.36 -16.74 32.36
CA ASP A 218 7.44 -17.72 32.45
C ASP A 218 7.61 -18.30 33.86
N ALA A 219 7.15 -17.56 34.89
CA ALA A 219 7.22 -17.99 36.29
C ALA A 219 5.99 -17.51 37.06
N TRP A 220 5.34 -18.44 37.76
CA TRP A 220 4.37 -18.15 38.82
C TRP A 220 5.10 -18.21 40.18
N PRO A 221 4.70 -17.38 41.15
CA PRO A 221 5.30 -17.41 42.48
C PRO A 221 4.90 -18.72 43.15
N ASP A 222 5.82 -19.68 43.20
CA ASP A 222 5.74 -20.90 44.05
C ASP A 222 6.81 -20.86 45.16
N TYR A 223 7.61 -19.78 45.20
CA TYR A 223 8.74 -19.63 46.10
C TYR A 223 8.35 -19.16 47.50
N VAL A 224 7.12 -18.68 47.72
CA VAL A 224 6.69 -18.19 49.05
C VAL A 224 6.62 -19.34 50.05
N PHE A 225 6.34 -20.56 49.57
CA PHE A 225 6.31 -21.77 50.40
C PHE A 225 7.67 -22.45 50.54
N ASP A 226 8.74 -21.89 49.95
CA ASP A 226 10.08 -22.43 50.16
C ASP A 226 10.50 -22.28 51.62
N SER A 227 11.16 -23.33 52.14
CA SER A 227 11.65 -23.36 53.52
C SER A 227 12.61 -22.21 53.89
N ASN A 228 13.25 -21.59 52.89
CA ASN A 228 14.18 -20.46 53.06
C ASN A 228 13.55 -19.10 52.70
N TYR A 229 12.22 -19.04 52.49
CA TYR A 229 11.55 -17.79 52.16
C TYR A 229 11.66 -16.80 53.34
N PRO A 230 12.20 -15.58 53.14
CA PRO A 230 12.42 -14.61 54.21
C PRO A 230 11.11 -13.90 54.56
N LEU A 231 10.18 -14.62 55.21
CA LEU A 231 8.91 -14.05 55.66
C LEU A 231 9.17 -12.92 56.67
N MET A 232 8.71 -11.71 56.33
CA MET A 232 8.90 -10.53 57.17
C MET A 232 8.18 -10.69 58.53
N PRO A 233 8.80 -10.42 59.68
CA PRO A 233 8.10 -10.46 60.95
C PRO A 233 6.95 -9.44 60.99
N LEU A 234 5.80 -9.79 61.60
CA LEU A 234 4.63 -8.91 61.67
C LEU A 234 4.91 -7.53 62.29
N SER A 235 5.88 -7.44 63.22
CA SER A 235 6.32 -6.17 63.80
C SER A 235 7.02 -5.26 62.79
N GLU A 236 7.86 -5.84 61.92
CA GLU A 236 8.55 -5.10 60.87
C GLU A 236 7.58 -4.72 59.75
N LEU A 237 6.66 -5.63 59.39
CA LEU A 237 5.60 -5.37 58.43
C LEU A 237 4.71 -4.22 58.90
N GLN A 238 4.32 -4.20 60.18
CA GLN A 238 3.54 -3.11 60.77
C GLN A 238 4.28 -1.77 60.66
N ALA A 239 5.57 -1.74 61.01
CA ALA A 239 6.38 -0.52 60.89
C ALA A 239 6.51 -0.08 59.42
N PHE A 240 6.64 -1.02 58.49
CA PHE A 240 6.69 -0.74 57.05
C PHE A 240 5.39 -0.12 56.56
N VAL A 241 4.24 -0.71 56.89
CA VAL A 241 2.93 -0.21 56.47
C VAL A 241 2.64 1.17 57.06
N GLN A 242 2.99 1.40 58.34
CA GLN A 242 2.84 2.72 58.96
C GLN A 242 3.71 3.80 58.31
N LYS A 243 4.90 3.43 57.84
CA LYS A 243 5.83 4.37 57.21
C LYS A 243 5.48 4.64 55.74
N ASN A 244 5.12 3.61 54.99
CA ASN A 244 5.01 3.68 53.53
C ASN A 244 3.55 3.67 53.02
N ASN A 245 2.57 3.35 53.87
CA ASN A 245 1.13 3.25 53.53
C ASN A 245 0.81 2.24 52.40
N HIS A 246 1.70 1.30 52.12
CA HIS A 246 1.47 0.18 51.20
C HIS A 246 2.22 -1.07 51.72
N LEU A 247 1.92 -2.23 51.13
CA LEU A 247 2.59 -3.49 51.47
C LEU A 247 3.98 -3.58 50.79
N PRO A 248 4.93 -4.32 51.37
CA PRO A 248 6.20 -4.62 50.71
C PRO A 248 5.99 -5.25 49.33
N ASN A 249 6.81 -4.88 48.35
CA ASN A 249 6.74 -5.32 46.96
C ASN A 249 5.46 -4.92 46.20
N VAL A 250 4.54 -4.19 46.83
CA VAL A 250 3.35 -3.60 46.19
C VAL A 250 3.63 -2.13 45.90
N PRO A 251 3.45 -1.64 44.65
CA PRO A 251 3.59 -0.23 44.35
C PRO A 251 2.64 0.63 45.21
N SER A 252 3.02 1.88 45.45
CA SER A 252 2.12 2.84 46.07
C SER A 252 0.94 3.18 45.15
N ALA A 253 -0.16 3.69 45.72
CA ALA A 253 -1.31 4.14 44.93
C ALA A 253 -0.90 5.24 43.91
N CYS A 254 -0.02 6.16 44.32
CA CYS A 254 0.50 7.22 43.45
C CYS A 254 1.26 6.65 42.24
N GLU A 255 2.12 5.65 42.44
CA GLU A 255 2.85 5.00 41.34
C GLU A 255 1.89 4.26 40.38
N MET A 256 0.85 3.61 40.92
CA MET A 256 -0.15 2.91 40.08
C MET A 256 -1.03 3.87 39.28
N GLU A 257 -1.38 5.04 39.83
CA GLU A 257 -2.16 6.05 39.14
C GLU A 257 -1.37 6.70 37.99
N GLU A 258 -0.08 6.96 38.19
CA GLU A 258 0.76 7.60 37.18
C GLU A 258 1.24 6.64 36.09
N GLN A 259 1.67 5.43 36.47
CA GLN A 259 2.35 4.50 35.56
C GLN A 259 1.44 3.36 35.07
N GLY A 260 0.28 3.18 35.70
CA GLY A 260 -0.55 2.01 35.53
C GLY A 260 0.08 0.75 36.15
N ILE A 261 -0.68 -0.35 36.15
CA ILE A 261 -0.17 -1.67 36.57
C ILE A 261 -0.54 -2.72 35.53
N ASN A 262 0.43 -3.58 35.20
CA ASN A 262 0.17 -4.73 34.36
C ASN A 262 -0.73 -5.73 35.11
N VAL A 263 -1.88 -6.09 34.53
CA VAL A 263 -2.88 -6.98 35.16
C VAL A 263 -2.28 -8.34 35.55
N ALA A 264 -1.39 -8.89 34.72
CA ALA A 264 -0.72 -10.15 35.03
C ALA A 264 0.20 -10.03 36.25
N LYS A 265 1.02 -8.97 36.29
CA LYS A 265 1.91 -8.69 37.41
C LYS A 265 1.13 -8.43 38.70
N SER A 266 0.00 -7.74 38.61
CA SER A 266 -0.91 -7.52 39.74
C SER A 266 -1.45 -8.83 40.30
N ASN A 267 -1.89 -9.76 39.43
CA ASN A 267 -2.37 -11.08 39.85
C ASN A 267 -1.26 -11.92 40.50
N VAL A 268 -0.04 -11.89 39.98
CA VAL A 268 1.13 -12.55 40.58
C VAL A 268 1.41 -12.01 41.98
N MET A 269 1.44 -10.68 42.11
CA MET A 269 1.69 -10.01 43.39
C MET A 269 0.56 -10.29 44.39
N LEU A 270 -0.69 -10.33 43.94
CA LEU A 270 -1.82 -10.73 44.75
C LEU A 270 -1.68 -12.17 45.27
N MET A 271 -1.26 -13.10 44.41
CA MET A 271 -1.00 -14.49 44.82
C MET A 271 0.10 -14.55 45.88
N GLU A 272 1.24 -13.90 45.66
CA GLU A 272 2.33 -13.82 46.65
C GLU A 272 1.83 -13.31 48.01
N LYS A 273 0.99 -12.27 48.03
CA LYS A 273 0.43 -11.73 49.28
C LYS A 273 -0.60 -12.64 49.93
N VAL A 274 -1.39 -13.37 49.16
CA VAL A 274 -2.30 -14.40 49.70
C VAL A 274 -1.52 -15.54 50.34
N GLU A 275 -0.38 -15.94 49.74
CA GLU A 275 0.50 -16.96 50.29
C GLU A 275 1.21 -16.49 51.58
N GLU A 276 1.77 -15.28 51.59
CA GLU A 276 2.33 -14.66 52.80
C GLU A 276 1.29 -14.57 53.92
N LEU A 277 0.07 -14.11 53.61
CA LEU A 277 -1.05 -14.08 54.56
C LEU A 277 -1.38 -15.47 55.10
N THR A 278 -1.32 -16.50 54.24
CA THR A 278 -1.55 -17.88 54.64
C THR A 278 -0.49 -18.35 55.63
N LEU A 279 0.78 -18.01 55.43
CA LEU A 279 1.85 -18.30 56.38
C LEU A 279 1.63 -17.62 57.74
N TYR A 280 1.25 -16.33 57.75
CA TYR A 280 0.93 -15.64 59.00
C TYR A 280 -0.28 -16.26 59.72
N MET A 281 -1.31 -16.69 58.98
CA MET A 281 -2.47 -17.37 59.56
C MET A 281 -2.11 -18.71 60.20
N LEU A 282 -1.22 -19.48 59.56
CA LEU A 282 -0.71 -20.74 60.11
C LEU A 282 0.10 -20.49 61.38
N GLN A 283 1.00 -19.50 61.38
CA GLN A 283 1.76 -19.09 62.57
C GLN A 283 0.84 -18.64 63.72
N LEU A 284 -0.18 -17.84 63.41
CA LEU A 284 -1.14 -17.37 64.42
C LEU A 284 -1.95 -18.53 65.02
N LYS A 285 -2.36 -19.50 64.19
CA LYS A 285 -3.07 -20.70 64.65
C LYS A 285 -2.20 -21.52 65.60
N GLU A 286 -0.92 -21.71 65.27
CA GLU A 286 0.02 -22.44 66.13
C GLU A 286 0.23 -21.74 67.49
N GLN A 287 0.36 -20.41 67.48
CA GLN A 287 0.44 -19.62 68.70
C GLN A 287 -0.84 -19.72 69.56
N LEU A 288 -2.01 -19.70 68.92
CA LEU A 288 -3.30 -19.81 69.61
C LEU A 288 -3.47 -21.18 70.27
N GLU A 289 -3.13 -22.26 69.57
CA GLU A 289 -3.17 -23.62 70.16
C GLU A 289 -2.17 -23.75 71.31
N THR A 290 -0.96 -23.19 71.18
CA THR A 290 0.04 -23.16 72.26
C THR A 290 -0.48 -22.38 73.47
N GLN A 291 -1.10 -21.21 73.26
CA GLN A 291 -1.67 -20.40 74.32
C GLN A 291 -2.84 -21.13 75.00
N LYS A 292 -3.69 -21.81 74.24
CA LYS A 292 -4.81 -22.60 74.76
C LYS A 292 -4.32 -23.77 75.62
N GLN A 293 -3.27 -24.48 75.19
CA GLN A 293 -2.64 -25.52 75.99
C GLN A 293 -2.07 -24.97 77.30
N LEU A 294 -1.38 -23.83 77.25
CA LEU A 294 -0.84 -23.19 78.46
C LEU A 294 -1.97 -22.76 79.41
N LEU A 295 -3.06 -22.20 78.89
CA LEU A 295 -4.23 -21.83 79.69
C LEU A 295 -4.88 -23.06 80.35
N GLN A 296 -4.97 -24.18 79.63
CA GLN A 296 -5.48 -25.42 80.19
C GLN A 296 -4.59 -25.93 81.34
N GLN A 297 -3.27 -25.93 81.16
CA GLN A 297 -2.31 -26.30 82.21
C GLN A 297 -2.40 -25.37 83.42
N GLN A 298 -2.55 -24.06 83.21
CA GLN A 298 -2.75 -23.11 84.29
C GLN A 298 -4.05 -23.37 85.06
N GLN A 299 -5.15 -23.69 84.34
CA GLN A 299 -6.42 -24.00 84.98
C GLN A 299 -6.36 -25.28 85.81
N GLU A 300 -5.68 -26.32 85.31
CA GLU A 300 -5.45 -27.57 86.04
C GLU A 300 -4.65 -27.31 87.33
N LEU A 301 -3.55 -26.55 87.25
CA LEU A 301 -2.75 -26.18 88.42
C LEU A 301 -3.55 -25.36 89.45
N ILE A 302 -4.38 -24.41 89.00
CA ILE A 302 -5.25 -23.63 89.89
C ILE A 302 -6.24 -24.54 90.62
N ASN A 303 -6.82 -25.53 89.94
CA ASN A 303 -7.75 -26.47 90.56
C ASN A 303 -7.05 -27.33 91.63
N GLU A 304 -5.84 -27.82 91.35
CA GLU A 304 -5.04 -28.59 92.31
C GLU A 304 -4.70 -27.76 93.56
N LEU A 305 -4.29 -26.49 93.37
CA LEU A 305 -4.02 -25.59 94.49
C LEU A 305 -5.29 -25.28 95.30
N GLN A 306 -6.44 -25.13 94.65
CA GLN A 306 -7.72 -24.92 95.34
C GLN A 306 -8.15 -26.15 96.16
N GLU A 307 -7.86 -27.37 95.69
CA GLU A 307 -8.09 -28.58 96.48
C GLU A 307 -7.20 -28.64 97.72
N GLN A 308 -5.95 -28.17 97.64
CA GLN A 308 -5.03 -28.13 98.78
C GLN A 308 -5.39 -27.07 99.84
N VAL A 309 -6.18 -26.05 99.46
CA VAL A 309 -6.56 -24.92 100.35
C VAL A 309 -7.98 -25.08 100.93
N LYS A 310 -8.72 -26.14 100.55
CA LYS A 310 -10.01 -26.46 101.18
C LYS A 310 -9.80 -26.84 102.65
N PRO A 311 -10.39 -26.10 103.61
CA PRO A 311 -10.26 -26.36 105.04
C PRO A 311 -10.97 -27.64 105.50
#